data_AF-A0A528FSG2-F1
#
_entry.id   AF-A0A528FSG2-F1
#
_cell.length_a   1.000
_cell.length_b   1.000
_cell.length_c   1.000
_cell.angle_alpha   90.00
_cell.angle_beta   90.00
_cell.angle_gamma   90.00
#
_symmetry.space_group_name_H-M   'P 1'
#
loop_
_entity.id
_entity.type
_entity.pdbx_description
1 polymer ?
#
loop_
_entity_poly.entity_id
_entity_poly.type
_entity_poly.pdbx_seq_one_letter_code
_entity_poly.pdbx_strand_id
1 'polypeptide(L)' 'EGPLWLARDDHKAGEIGKSIRIGISKDADRLLRFYVRGSAFVSGPRSLSQGQR' A
#
# COMPACT_ATOMS: atom_id res chain seq x y z
N GLU A 1 11.46 -27.02 1.62
CA GLU A 1 11.81 -25.58 1.66
C GLU A 1 12.36 -25.19 0.30
N GLY A 2 11.88 -24.09 -0.28
CA GLY A 2 12.35 -23.57 -1.55
C GLY A 2 12.78 -22.12 -1.39
N PRO A 3 13.50 -21.55 -2.38
CA PRO A 3 13.93 -20.17 -2.31
C PRO A 3 12.74 -19.21 -2.34
N LEU A 4 12.79 -18.13 -1.53
CA LEU A 4 11.87 -17.00 -1.64
C LEU A 4 12.29 -16.13 -2.82
N TRP A 5 11.35 -15.82 -3.72
CA TRP A 5 11.59 -15.00 -4.90
C TRP A 5 10.41 -14.06 -5.18
N LEU A 6 10.66 -12.97 -5.91
CA LEU A 6 9.65 -12.03 -6.42
C LEU A 6 9.52 -12.23 -7.94
N ALA A 7 8.36 -12.69 -8.43
CA ALA A 7 8.09 -12.70 -9.86
C ALA A 7 7.32 -11.45 -10.28
N ARG A 8 7.35 -11.25 -11.59
CA ARG A 8 6.48 -10.34 -12.29
C ARG A 8 5.30 -11.11 -12.85
N ASP A 9 4.10 -10.58 -12.71
CA ASP A 9 2.91 -10.99 -13.46
C ASP A 9 2.60 -9.96 -14.56
N ASP A 10 1.54 -10.22 -15.34
CA ASP A 10 1.04 -9.29 -16.35
C ASP A 10 0.10 -8.22 -15.76
N HIS A 11 -0.04 -8.17 -14.43
CA HIS A 11 -0.96 -7.24 -13.79
C HIS A 11 -0.39 -5.82 -13.83
N LYS A 12 -1.17 -4.89 -14.39
CA LYS A 12 -0.90 -3.46 -14.23
C LYS A 12 -1.52 -2.99 -12.90
N ALA A 13 -0.67 -2.44 -12.03
CA ALA A 13 -1.15 -1.83 -10.80
C ALA A 13 -2.18 -0.72 -11.11
N GLY A 14 -3.24 -0.65 -10.30
CA GLY A 14 -4.22 0.43 -10.34
C GLY A 14 -3.65 1.78 -9.89
N GLU A 15 -4.51 2.73 -9.58
CA GLU A 15 -4.08 4.05 -9.09
C GLU A 15 -3.29 3.92 -7.78
N ILE A 16 -2.09 4.52 -7.73
CA ILE A 16 -1.23 4.50 -6.55
C ILE A 16 -1.54 5.70 -5.65
N GLY A 17 -2.08 5.42 -4.47
CA GLY A 17 -2.27 6.39 -3.40
C GLY A 17 -1.01 6.57 -2.55
N LYS A 18 -0.96 7.69 -1.81
CA LYS A 18 0.09 7.99 -0.83
C LYS A 18 -0.55 8.24 0.54
N SER A 19 0.09 7.78 1.61
CA SER A 19 -0.30 8.08 3.00
C SER A 19 0.92 8.28 3.88
N ILE A 20 0.69 8.72 5.12
CA ILE A 20 1.68 8.60 6.19
C ILE A 20 2.04 7.13 6.43
N ARG A 21 3.23 6.88 6.96
CA ARG A 21 3.69 5.53 7.33
C ARG A 21 3.07 5.12 8.68
N ILE A 22 2.81 3.83 8.84
CA ILE A 22 2.15 3.27 10.03
C ILE A 22 3.20 2.49 10.84
N GLY A 23 3.20 2.64 12.17
CA GLY A 23 4.07 1.88 13.06
C GLY A 23 5.50 2.40 13.18
N ILE A 24 5.77 3.64 12.78
CA ILE A 24 7.07 4.30 12.95
C ILE A 24 6.88 5.68 13.60
N SER A 25 7.92 6.16 14.30
CA SER A 25 7.91 7.48 14.95
C SER A 25 8.71 8.54 14.19
N LYS A 26 9.87 8.18 13.64
CA LYS A 26 10.72 9.10 12.87
C LYS A 26 10.16 9.31 11.47
N ASP A 27 10.02 10.57 11.05
CA ASP A 27 9.53 10.96 9.72
C ASP A 27 8.15 10.35 9.38
N ALA A 28 7.31 10.08 10.38
CA ALA A 28 6.04 9.40 10.17
C ALA A 28 5.06 10.24 9.33
N ASP A 29 5.14 11.56 9.45
CA ASP A 29 4.35 12.57 8.77
C ASP A 29 4.59 12.63 7.26
N ARG A 30 5.75 12.15 6.79
CA ARG A 30 6.09 12.15 5.36
C ARG A 30 5.25 11.14 4.61
N LEU A 31 4.72 11.54 3.46
CA LEU A 31 3.88 10.71 2.57
C LEU A 31 4.70 9.68 1.77
N LEU A 32 5.34 8.75 2.49
CA LEU A 32 6.25 7.73 1.96
C LEU A 32 5.70 6.30 2.08
N ARG A 33 4.38 6.17 2.21
CA ARG A 33 3.68 4.88 2.09
C ARG A 33 2.84 4.88 0.82
N PHE A 34 3.06 3.86 -0.01
CA PHE A 34 2.37 3.68 -1.28
C PHE A 34 1.43 2.47 -1.21
N TYR A 35 0.26 2.58 -1.83
CA TYR A 35 -0.74 1.51 -1.85
C TYR A 35 -1.61 1.63 -3.10
N VAL A 36 -2.22 0.52 -3.52
CA VAL A 36 -3.22 0.52 -4.60
C VAL A 36 -4.54 1.03 -4.05
N ARG A 37 -5.07 2.14 -4.59
CA ARG A 37 -6.35 2.70 -4.17
C ARG A 37 -7.49 1.71 -4.43
N GLY A 38 -8.45 1.64 -3.51
CA GLY A 38 -9.62 0.76 -3.61
C GLY A 38 -9.31 -0.73 -3.41
N SER A 39 -8.06 -1.10 -3.13
CA SER A 39 -7.72 -2.48 -2.82
C SER A 39 -8.22 -2.86 -1.42
N ALA A 40 -9.05 -3.90 -1.37
CA ALA A 40 -9.56 -4.49 -0.11
C ALA A 40 -8.46 -5.10 0.77
N PHE A 41 -7.26 -5.30 0.21
CA PHE A 41 -6.12 -5.92 0.88
C PHE A 41 -5.17 -4.90 1.55
N VAL A 42 -5.46 -3.59 1.42
CA VAL A 42 -4.65 -2.54 2.05
C VAL A 42 -4.87 -2.54 3.56
N SER A 43 -3.79 -2.69 4.32
CA SER A 43 -3.80 -2.54 5.77
C SER A 43 -3.99 -1.08 6.21
N GLY A 44 -4.45 -0.87 7.44
CA GLY A 44 -4.61 0.47 8.03
C GLY A 44 -6.04 0.99 7.98
N PRO A 45 -6.24 2.32 8.04
CA PRO A 45 -7.57 2.92 8.09
C PRO A 45 -8.47 2.49 6.93
N ARG A 46 -9.75 2.21 7.22
CA ARG A 46 -10.73 1.74 6.24
C ARG A 46 -10.94 2.70 5.07
N SER A 47 -10.72 3.99 5.28
CA SER A 47 -10.77 5.01 4.22
C SER A 47 -9.75 4.77 3.09
N LEU A 48 -8.66 4.03 3.34
CA LEU A 48 -7.66 3.73 2.33
C LEU A 48 -8.06 2.55 1.41
N SER A 49 -8.82 1.58 1.95
CA SER A 49 -9.25 0.40 1.18
C SER A 49 -10.58 0.60 0.44
N GLN A 50 -11.41 1.55 0.86
CA GLN A 50 -12.72 1.82 0.23
C GLN A 50 -12.66 2.85 -0.92
N GLY A 51 -11.49 3.45 -1.16
CA GLY A 51 -11.39 4.66 -1.99
C GLY A 51 -12.03 5.86 -1.27
N GLN A 52 -11.41 7.03 -1.34
CA GLN A 52 -12.13 8.26 -0.99
C GLN A 52 -13.22 8.45 -2.05
N ARG A 53 -14.49 8.50 -1.63
CA ARG A 53 -15.59 8.97 -2.48
C ARG A 53 -15.36 10.41 -2.91
#